data_AF-A0A8T6WUC0-F1
#
_entry.id   AF-A0A8T6WUC0-F1
#
_cell.length_a   1.000
_cell.length_b   1.000
_cell.length_c   1.000
_cell.angle_alpha   90.00
_cell.angle_beta   90.00
_cell.angle_gamma   90.00
#
_symmetry.space_group_name_H-M   'P 1'
#
loop_
_entity.id
_entity.type
_entity.pdbx_description
1 polymer ?
#
loop_
_entity_poly.entity_id
_entity_poly.type
_entity_poly.pdbx_seq_one_letter_code
_entity_poly.pdbx_strand_id
1 'polypeptide(L)'
;SHRVVTGSTPEKERRDFFQEFRRGRTRIIVTTTVLDEGVDVPDASVSIIVGGSGQPRQMIQRTGRVCRYEENKTAFIYEIIADHDLERRQHIKRTATRV
;
A
#
# COMPACT_ATOMS: atom_id res chain seq x y z
N SER A 1 -17.63 4.76 0.21
CA SER A 1 -17.50 3.75 -0.86
C SER A 1 -16.05 3.32 -0.97
N HIS A 2 -15.80 2.02 -1.15
CA HIS A 2 -14.48 1.46 -1.45
C HIS A 2 -14.54 0.69 -2.77
N ARG A 3 -13.38 0.46 -3.40
CA ARG A 3 -13.22 -0.45 -4.55
C ARG A 3 -12.15 -1.48 -4.25
N VAL A 4 -12.29 -2.67 -4.82
CA VAL A 4 -11.30 -3.74 -4.71
C VAL A 4 -10.66 -3.94 -6.08
N VAL A 5 -9.33 -3.96 -6.12
CA VAL A 5 -8.53 -4.20 -7.32
C VAL A 5 -7.65 -5.42 -7.08
N THR A 6 -7.85 -6.47 -7.87
CA THR A 6 -7.05 -7.70 -7.83
C THR A 6 -6.41 -7.95 -9.19
N GLY A 7 -5.54 -8.96 -9.30
CA GLY A 7 -4.91 -9.33 -10.57
C GLY A 7 -5.93 -9.74 -11.65
N SER A 8 -7.11 -10.17 -11.22
CA SER A 8 -8.23 -10.53 -12.10
C SER A 8 -9.11 -9.35 -12.49
N THR A 9 -8.93 -8.16 -11.89
CA THR A 9 -9.70 -6.98 -12.25
C THR A 9 -9.32 -6.54 -13.68
N PRO A 10 -10.28 -6.46 -14.61
CA PRO A 10 -10.02 -6.00 -15.97
C PRO A 10 -9.33 -4.64 -16.00
N GLU A 11 -8.42 -4.44 -16.95
CA GLU A 11 -7.60 -3.22 -17.02
C GLU A 11 -8.45 -1.94 -17.11
N LYS A 12 -9.54 -1.98 -17.91
CA LYS A 12 -10.46 -0.85 -18.05
C LYS A 12 -11.10 -0.48 -16.71
N GLU A 13 -11.60 -1.48 -15.98
CA GLU A 13 -12.24 -1.29 -14.69
C GLU A 13 -11.26 -0.77 -13.63
N ARG A 14 -10.04 -1.34 -13.60
CA ARG A 14 -8.95 -0.87 -12.73
C ARG A 14 -8.62 0.60 -13.00
N ARG A 15 -8.50 1.00 -14.28
CA ARG A 15 -8.28 2.39 -14.67
C ARG A 15 -9.40 3.31 -14.20
N ASP A 16 -10.65 2.89 -14.35
CA ASP A 16 -11.81 3.66 -13.93
C ASP A 16 -11.83 3.86 -12.42
N PHE A 17 -11.55 2.81 -11.63
CA PHE A 17 -11.45 2.91 -10.18
C PHE A 17 -10.33 3.85 -9.70
N PHE A 18 -9.16 3.80 -10.34
CA PHE A 18 -8.09 4.75 -10.03
C PHE A 18 -8.43 6.17 -10.43
N GLN A 19 -9.17 6.40 -11.52
CA GLN A 19 -9.67 7.72 -11.87
C GLN A 19 -10.70 8.25 -10.86
N GLU A 20 -11.60 7.39 -10.39
CA GLU A 20 -12.54 7.74 -9.32
C GLU A 20 -11.81 8.11 -8.03
N PHE A 21 -10.73 7.38 -7.71
CA PHE A 21 -9.89 7.66 -6.54
C PHE A 21 -9.16 8.99 -6.65
N ARG A 22 -8.49 9.27 -7.79
CA ARG A 22 -7.85 10.58 -8.05
C ARG A 22 -8.82 11.76 -7.91
N ARG A 23 -10.09 11.56 -8.28
CA ARG A 23 -11.15 12.59 -8.19
C ARG A 23 -11.83 12.65 -6.82
N GLY A 24 -11.43 11.83 -5.86
CA GLY A 24 -12.05 11.75 -4.52
C GLY A 24 -13.45 11.12 -4.48
N ARG A 25 -13.96 10.58 -5.60
CA ARG A 25 -15.27 9.90 -5.65
C ARG A 25 -15.23 8.54 -4.96
N THR A 26 -14.10 7.86 -5.07
CA THR A 26 -13.75 6.68 -4.27
C THR A 26 -12.67 7.09 -3.30
N ARG A 27 -12.86 6.87 -1.99
CA ARG A 27 -11.87 7.29 -0.97
C ARG A 27 -10.93 6.18 -0.53
N ILE A 28 -11.23 4.93 -0.90
CA ILE A 28 -10.48 3.75 -0.45
C ILE A 28 -10.35 2.77 -1.62
N ILE A 29 -9.11 2.38 -1.92
CA ILE A 29 -8.80 1.24 -2.78
C ILE A 29 -8.21 0.14 -1.91
N VAL A 30 -8.76 -1.06 -2.02
CA VAL A 30 -8.21 -2.28 -1.44
C VAL A 30 -7.56 -3.07 -2.56
N THR A 31 -6.30 -3.48 -2.36
CA THR A 31 -5.52 -4.14 -3.39
C THR A 31 -4.60 -5.19 -2.78
N THR A 32 -4.22 -6.17 -3.60
CA THR A 32 -3.21 -7.18 -3.26
C THR A 32 -1.90 -6.86 -4.01
N THR A 33 -1.23 -7.86 -4.58
CA THR A 33 0.04 -7.83 -5.32
C THR A 33 0.00 -6.99 -6.62
N VAL A 34 -1.16 -6.44 -7.01
CA VAL A 34 -1.33 -5.66 -8.26
C VAL A 34 -0.46 -4.40 -8.29
N LEU A 35 -0.02 -3.90 -7.13
CA LEU A 35 0.87 -2.75 -7.05
C LEU A 35 2.32 -3.06 -7.52
N ASP A 36 2.64 -4.34 -7.77
CA ASP A 36 3.99 -4.78 -8.10
C ASP A 36 4.29 -4.80 -9.60
N GLU A 37 3.26 -4.92 -10.45
CA GLU A 37 3.39 -5.16 -11.90
C GLU A 37 3.54 -3.87 -12.74
N GLY A 38 4.05 -2.78 -12.16
CA GLY A 38 4.26 -1.53 -12.90
C GLY A 38 2.99 -0.70 -13.14
N VAL A 39 1.95 -0.94 -12.34
CA VAL A 39 0.69 -0.19 -12.38
C VAL A 39 0.88 1.20 -11.76
N ASP A 40 0.45 2.26 -12.47
CA ASP A 40 0.46 3.64 -11.94
C ASP A 40 -0.64 3.83 -10.89
N VAL A 41 -0.25 3.69 -9.62
CA VAL A 41 -1.12 3.86 -8.46
C VAL A 41 -1.29 5.36 -8.20
N PRO A 42 -2.53 5.84 -8.02
CA PRO A 42 -2.75 7.23 -7.65
C PRO A 42 -2.18 7.54 -6.27
N ASP A 43 -1.82 8.80 -6.09
CA ASP A 43 -1.29 9.29 -4.83
C ASP A 43 -2.32 9.20 -3.70
N ALA A 44 -1.87 8.76 -2.52
CA ALA A 44 -2.68 8.63 -1.31
C ALA A 44 -2.00 9.29 -0.12
N SER A 45 -2.80 9.77 0.83
CA SER A 45 -2.32 10.31 2.12
C SER A 45 -2.16 9.23 3.19
N VAL A 46 -2.73 8.04 2.98
CA VAL A 46 -2.67 6.92 3.92
C VAL A 46 -2.45 5.61 3.16
N SER A 47 -1.48 4.81 3.61
CA SER A 47 -1.26 3.44 3.17
C SER A 47 -1.40 2.48 4.35
N ILE A 48 -2.13 1.38 4.17
CA ILE A 48 -2.30 0.32 5.16
C ILE A 48 -1.83 -0.99 4.54
N ILE A 49 -0.91 -1.66 5.21
CA ILE A 49 -0.32 -2.92 4.78
C ILE A 49 -0.73 -3.98 5.80
N VAL A 50 -1.30 -5.09 5.32
CA VAL A 50 -1.82 -6.16 6.17
C VAL A 50 -1.08 -7.45 5.84
N GLY A 51 -0.36 -7.99 6.83
CA GLY A 51 0.45 -9.21 6.68
C GLY A 51 1.80 -8.92 5.99
N GLY A 52 2.90 -9.29 6.67
CA GLY A 52 4.25 -8.85 6.30
C GLY A 52 5.25 -9.99 6.17
N SER A 53 5.09 -10.87 5.17
CA SER A 53 6.08 -11.89 4.81
C SER A 53 7.15 -11.40 3.81
N GLY A 54 7.03 -10.16 3.31
CA GLY A 54 7.93 -9.54 2.34
C GLY A 54 9.17 -8.87 2.95
N GLN A 55 10.19 -8.62 2.13
CA GLN A 55 11.43 -7.96 2.55
C GLN A 55 11.16 -6.45 2.79
N PRO A 56 11.55 -5.85 3.94
CA PRO A 56 11.17 -4.49 4.33
C PRO A 56 11.44 -3.41 3.28
N ARG A 57 12.55 -3.56 2.56
CA ARG A 57 12.96 -2.63 1.50
C ARG A 57 11.94 -2.59 0.36
N GLN A 58 11.38 -3.72 -0.05
CA GLN A 58 10.37 -3.78 -1.11
C GLN A 58 9.06 -3.13 -0.65
N MET A 59 8.67 -3.34 0.61
CA MET A 59 7.49 -2.72 1.20
C MET A 59 7.61 -1.18 1.24
N ILE A 60 8.75 -0.66 1.69
CA ILE A 60 9.03 0.79 1.70
C ILE A 60 8.99 1.34 0.27
N GLN A 61 9.60 0.66 -0.69
CA GLN A 61 9.61 1.10 -2.10
C GLN A 61 8.21 1.09 -2.73
N ARG A 62 7.40 0.05 -2.48
CA ARG A 62 6.01 -0.02 -2.93
C ARG A 62 5.19 1.11 -2.32
N THR A 63 5.35 1.34 -1.01
CA THR A 63 4.62 2.40 -0.30
C THR A 63 5.01 3.79 -0.79
N GLY A 64 6.30 4.02 -1.07
CA GLY A 64 6.78 5.30 -1.62
C GLY A 64 6.21 5.64 -3.00
N ARG A 65 5.69 4.66 -3.76
CA ARG A 65 4.97 4.90 -5.03
C ARG A 65 3.53 5.37 -4.80
N VAL A 66 2.94 4.99 -3.67
CA VAL A 66 1.55 5.28 -3.31
C VAL A 66 1.44 6.58 -2.51
N CYS A 67 2.32 6.78 -1.52
CA CYS A 67 2.39 8.00 -0.74
C CYS A 67 3.47 8.92 -1.31
N ARG A 68 3.17 9.63 -2.40
CA ARG A 68 4.13 10.55 -3.02
C ARG A 68 4.35 11.76 -2.11
N TYR A 69 5.60 12.21 -2.05
CA TYR A 69 5.98 13.42 -1.33
C TYR A 69 5.41 14.66 -2.02
N GLU A 70 4.91 15.59 -1.21
CA GLU A 70 4.45 16.91 -1.61
C GLU A 70 4.71 17.87 -0.45
N GLU A 71 5.13 19.11 -0.74
CA GLU A 71 5.36 20.11 0.30
C GLU A 71 4.07 20.36 1.10
N ASN A 72 4.16 20.33 2.43
CA ASN A 72 3.03 20.46 3.36
C ASN A 72 2.03 19.29 3.39
N LYS A 73 2.32 18.16 2.73
CA LYS A 73 1.52 16.94 2.84
C LYS A 73 2.09 16.01 3.91
N THR A 74 1.24 15.57 4.84
CA THR A 74 1.56 14.46 5.75
C THR A 74 1.02 13.15 5.19
N ALA A 75 1.87 12.14 5.08
CA ALA A 75 1.47 10.80 4.69
C ALA A 75 1.63 9.83 5.87
N PHE A 76 0.63 8.97 6.07
CA PHE A 76 0.65 7.94 7.12
C PHE A 76 0.80 6.55 6.52
N ILE A 77 1.67 5.75 7.12
CA ILE A 77 1.89 4.35 6.73
C ILE A 77 1.64 3.49 7.96
N TYR A 78 0.67 2.58 7.86
CA TYR A 78 0.35 1.62 8.91
C TYR A 78 0.70 0.21 8.43
N GLU A 79 1.40 -0.55 9.28
CA GLU A 79 1.63 -1.98 9.10
C GLU A 79 0.81 -2.72 10.17
N ILE A 80 -0.12 -3.57 9.74
CA ILE A 80 -0.92 -4.44 10.60
C ILE A 80 -0.26 -5.81 10.61
N ILE A 81 0.17 -6.24 11.79
CA ILE A 81 0.88 -7.49 12.03
C ILE A 81 0.04 -8.30 13.02
N ALA A 82 -0.15 -9.59 12.73
CA ALA A 82 -0.85 -10.46 13.67
C ALA A 82 0.07 -10.79 14.84
N ASP A 83 -0.48 -10.84 16.06
CA ASP A 83 0.28 -11.18 17.27
C ASP A 83 0.48 -12.71 17.37
N HIS A 84 1.20 -13.25 16.39
CA HIS A 84 1.70 -14.62 16.38
C HIS A 84 3.22 -14.60 16.50
N ASP A 85 3.77 -15.51 17.32
CA ASP A 85 5.16 -15.51 17.81
C ASP A 85 6.22 -15.46 16.67
N LEU A 86 5.87 -15.93 15.46
CA LEU A 86 6.73 -15.89 14.28
C LEU A 86 6.80 -14.51 13.61
N GLU A 87 5.66 -13.80 13.48
CA GLU A 87 5.60 -12.48 12.83
C GLU A 87 6.19 -11.40 13.74
N ARG A 88 5.96 -11.50 15.05
CA ARG A 88 6.54 -10.61 16.06
C ARG A 88 8.08 -10.67 16.07
N ARG A 89 8.67 -11.87 15.97
CA ARG A 89 10.13 -12.07 15.89
C ARG A 89 10.75 -11.46 14.64
N GLN A 90 10.04 -11.50 13.51
CA GLN A 90 10.49 -10.84 12.28
C GLN A 90 10.41 -9.31 12.40
N HIS A 91 9.35 -8.76 13.02
CA HIS A 91 9.22 -7.31 13.23
C HIS A 91 10.27 -6.72 14.18
N ILE A 92 10.58 -7.38 15.30
CA ILE A 92 11.59 -6.88 16.25
C ILE A 92 12.99 -6.84 15.63
N LYS A 93 13.36 -7.83 14.79
CA LYS A 93 14.60 -7.77 14.01
C LYS A 93 14.61 -6.61 12.99
N ARG A 94 13.46 -6.21 12.44
CA ARG A 94 13.32 -5.15 11.43
C ARG A 94 13.51 -3.73 12.00
N THR A 95 13.11 -3.50 13.25
CA THR A 95 13.30 -2.21 13.92
C THR A 95 14.75 -2.00 14.39
N ALA A 96 15.45 -3.08 14.77
CA ALA A 96 16.83 -3.04 15.24
C ALA A 96 17.89 -2.78 14.15
N THR A 97 17.52 -2.84 12.86
CA THR A 97 18.44 -2.60 11.72
C THR A 97 18.39 -1.16 11.18
N ARG A 98 17.61 -0.26 11.78
CA ARG A 98 17.57 1.16 11.37
C ARG A 98 18.75 1.94 11.94
N VAL A 99 19.78 2.14 11.11
CA VAL A 99 20.51 3.42 10.97
C VAL A 99 20.21 3.93 9.57
#